data_AF-A0A6G1H1V5-F1
#
_entry.id   AF-A0A6G1H1V5-F1
#
_cell.length_a   1.000
_cell.length_b   1.000
_cell.length_c   1.000
_cell.angle_alpha   90.00
_cell.angle_beta   90.00
_cell.angle_gamma   90.00
#
_symmetry.space_group_name_H-M   'P 1'
#
loop_
_entity.id
_entity.type
_entity.pdbx_description
1 polymer ?
#
loop_
_entity_poly.entity_id
_entity_poly.type
_entity_poly.pdbx_seq_one_letter_code
_entity_poly.pdbx_strand_id
1 'polypeptide(L)'
;MASDALVVVVPKERLVLTFGDEDYADCRVVCNDIEWQCHRIVICRQSGFFKELIKSANIVNECRVIDLSALGSPAAIQRALDFMYTGDYQVLLYDGQPIEAVADISESLSAFRISDNISMIHLTSKTLSVAPSSIPSPKSCAVIHMQTYAIATILGLDDLRSLALESVYGELGDPLPLARLRLIAKESPFARCRYPGTIHRAQSAREGTVKVAQAKEVIGIIAGYEKKLNNVRDKFSVQRSQLLGENDALRKELNSARSAHAKDKDILQEAQKKIAKQETELASLRDQLSVRRSQLQGANVSLRKELAGTRSIFSVAKETLRQEHVAAQEVYFEEIKDLRKQIEAARLNGQKEKNLASQNGRNRFLENLRSKFHSVLLNEDECCRHCNAYLDSAYFHEYSDGRISWKCRDCGTKHGDVECY
;
A
#
# COMPACT_ATOMS: atom_id res chain seq x y z
N MET A 1 -25.17 -37.35 53.03
CA MET A 1 -24.34 -36.16 53.29
C MET A 1 -24.61 -35.18 52.16
N ALA A 2 -25.37 -34.12 52.42
CA ALA A 2 -25.61 -33.08 51.42
C ALA A 2 -24.35 -32.22 51.33
N SER A 3 -23.72 -32.18 50.15
CA SER A 3 -22.61 -31.26 49.89
C SER A 3 -23.18 -29.88 49.67
N ASP A 4 -23.01 -28.99 50.64
CA ASP A 4 -23.29 -27.57 50.47
C ASP A 4 -22.33 -27.02 49.41
N ALA A 5 -22.85 -26.76 48.22
CA ALA A 5 -22.11 -26.10 47.15
C ALA A 5 -21.86 -24.65 47.55
N LEU A 6 -20.60 -24.33 47.86
CA LEU A 6 -20.14 -22.97 48.11
C LEU A 6 -20.36 -22.13 46.83
N VAL A 7 -21.41 -21.32 46.81
CA VAL A 7 -21.65 -20.34 45.74
C VAL A 7 -20.73 -19.15 45.99
N VAL A 8 -19.56 -19.16 45.34
CA VAL A 8 -18.67 -17.99 45.30
C VAL A 8 -19.31 -16.93 44.40
N VAL A 9 -19.88 -15.90 45.00
CA VAL A 9 -20.35 -14.72 44.28
C VAL A 9 -19.14 -13.82 44.03
N VAL A 10 -18.66 -13.79 42.78
CA VAL A 10 -17.62 -12.85 42.37
C VAL A 10 -18.29 -11.48 42.13
N PRO A 11 -17.85 -10.39 42.78
CA PRO A 11 -18.36 -9.05 42.52
C PRO A 11 -18.18 -8.66 41.05
N LYS A 12 -19.20 -8.06 40.44
CA LYS A 12 -19.19 -7.67 39.02
C LYS A 12 -18.03 -6.72 38.68
N GLU A 13 -17.60 -5.88 39.62
CA GLU A 13 -16.51 -4.91 39.38
C GLU A 13 -15.16 -5.57 39.04
N ARG A 14 -14.93 -6.83 39.44
CA ARG A 14 -13.66 -7.53 39.19
C ARG A 14 -13.55 -8.15 37.80
N LEU A 15 -14.67 -8.39 37.11
CA LEU A 15 -14.67 -8.97 35.76
C LEU A 15 -14.33 -7.94 34.68
N VAL A 16 -14.62 -6.66 34.95
CA VAL A 16 -14.30 -5.53 34.05
C VAL A 16 -12.80 -5.49 33.74
N LEU A 17 -11.94 -5.82 34.71
CA LEU A 17 -10.48 -5.79 34.56
C LEU A 17 -9.92 -6.90 33.65
N THR A 18 -10.74 -7.86 33.22
CA THR A 18 -10.29 -9.01 32.44
C THR A 18 -10.64 -8.92 30.95
N PHE A 19 -11.47 -7.96 30.53
CA PHE A 19 -11.75 -7.81 29.10
C PHE A 19 -10.54 -7.22 28.37
N GLY A 20 -10.06 -7.91 27.33
CA GLY A 20 -8.87 -7.51 26.58
C GLY A 20 -7.54 -7.89 27.25
N ASP A 21 -7.56 -8.60 28.38
CA ASP A 21 -6.33 -9.14 28.99
C ASP A 21 -5.81 -10.33 28.17
N GLU A 22 -4.65 -10.15 27.53
CA GLU A 22 -4.03 -11.17 26.67
C GLU A 22 -3.48 -12.35 27.47
N ASP A 23 -3.11 -12.16 28.74
CA ASP A 23 -2.40 -13.16 29.53
C ASP A 23 -3.29 -14.37 29.88
N TYR A 24 -4.61 -14.16 29.93
CA TYR A 24 -5.59 -15.19 30.32
C TYR A 24 -6.62 -15.50 29.23
N ALA A 25 -6.56 -14.83 28.09
CA ALA A 25 -7.46 -15.08 26.98
C ALA A 25 -7.23 -16.47 26.35
N ASP A 26 -8.32 -17.23 26.18
CA ASP A 26 -8.32 -18.58 25.61
C ASP A 26 -9.10 -18.66 24.29
N CYS A 27 -9.63 -17.52 23.81
CA CYS A 27 -10.19 -17.36 22.48
C CYS A 27 -10.08 -15.90 22.00
N ARG A 28 -10.26 -15.73 20.69
CA ARG A 28 -10.24 -14.46 19.99
C ARG A 28 -11.49 -14.36 19.15
N VAL A 29 -12.21 -13.25 19.27
CA VAL A 29 -13.35 -12.91 18.43
C VAL A 29 -12.86 -11.96 17.35
N VAL A 30 -13.20 -12.21 16.09
CA VAL A 30 -12.80 -11.40 14.94
C VAL A 30 -14.05 -10.90 14.24
N CYS A 31 -14.11 -9.61 13.93
CA CYS A 31 -15.12 -9.03 13.06
C CYS A 31 -14.46 -8.02 12.13
N ASN A 32 -14.43 -8.33 10.84
CA ASN A 32 -13.68 -7.59 9.84
C ASN A 32 -12.21 -7.48 10.29
N ASP A 33 -11.65 -6.27 10.32
CA ASP A 33 -10.25 -6.02 10.70
C ASP A 33 -10.03 -5.82 12.21
N ILE A 34 -11.07 -6.02 13.04
CA ILE A 34 -10.98 -5.84 14.49
C ILE A 34 -10.97 -7.21 15.18
N GLU A 35 -10.03 -7.37 16.11
CA GLU A 35 -9.85 -8.57 16.90
C GLU A 35 -9.97 -8.26 18.40
N TRP A 36 -10.64 -9.14 19.14
CA TRP A 36 -10.80 -9.04 20.59
C TRP A 36 -10.36 -10.32 21.28
N GLN A 37 -9.46 -10.19 22.25
CA GLN A 37 -9.06 -11.30 23.13
C GLN A 37 -10.14 -11.51 24.20
N CYS A 38 -10.59 -12.76 24.32
CA CYS A 38 -11.76 -13.14 25.11
C CYS A 38 -11.55 -14.43 25.90
N HIS A 39 -12.40 -14.60 26.91
CA HIS A 39 -12.44 -15.76 27.79
C HIS A 39 -13.69 -16.60 27.47
N ARG A 40 -13.50 -17.82 26.98
CA ARG A 40 -14.56 -18.77 26.62
C ARG A 40 -15.52 -19.00 27.78
N ILE A 41 -14.99 -19.08 28.99
CA ILE A 41 -15.81 -19.28 30.20
C ILE A 41 -16.80 -18.14 30.43
N VAL A 42 -16.42 -16.90 30.09
CA VAL A 42 -17.28 -15.71 30.23
C VAL A 42 -18.33 -15.71 29.12
N ILE A 43 -17.90 -15.74 27.85
CA ILE A 43 -18.81 -15.59 26.71
C ILE A 43 -19.78 -16.77 26.56
N CYS A 44 -19.35 -18.01 26.82
CA CYS A 44 -20.23 -19.20 26.78
C CYS A 44 -21.24 -19.23 27.94
N ARG A 45 -20.93 -18.57 29.06
CA ARG A 45 -21.85 -18.48 30.19
C ARG A 45 -22.97 -17.48 29.92
N GLN A 46 -22.64 -16.37 29.28
CA GLN A 46 -23.59 -15.30 28.99
C GLN A 46 -24.43 -15.58 27.74
N SER A 47 -23.90 -16.32 26.76
CA SER A 47 -24.54 -16.53 25.47
C SER A 47 -24.65 -18.00 25.08
N GLY A 48 -25.89 -18.44 24.84
CA GLY A 48 -26.16 -19.75 24.27
C GLY A 48 -25.57 -19.91 22.85
N PHE A 49 -25.51 -18.83 22.08
CA PHE A 49 -24.90 -18.82 20.75
C PHE A 49 -23.43 -19.22 20.80
N PHE A 50 -22.60 -18.55 21.61
CA PHE A 50 -21.17 -18.90 21.73
C PHE A 50 -20.98 -20.30 22.29
N LYS A 51 -21.82 -20.72 23.25
CA LYS A 51 -21.78 -22.07 23.82
C LYS A 51 -22.01 -23.14 22.76
N GLU A 52 -23.03 -23.02 21.92
CA GLU A 52 -23.31 -23.98 20.86
C GLU A 52 -22.33 -23.87 19.69
N LEU A 53 -21.86 -22.68 19.34
CA LEU A 53 -20.82 -22.47 18.33
C LEU A 53 -19.51 -23.18 18.71
N ILE A 54 -19.05 -22.99 19.96
CA ILE A 54 -17.81 -23.61 20.46
C ILE A 54 -17.96 -25.13 20.61
N LYS A 55 -19.15 -25.63 20.98
CA LYS A 55 -19.42 -27.07 21.04
C LYS A 55 -19.48 -27.70 19.64
N SER A 56 -20.23 -27.09 18.73
CA SER A 56 -20.46 -27.59 17.37
C SER A 56 -19.20 -27.57 16.51
N ALA A 57 -18.26 -26.67 16.82
CA ALA A 57 -16.94 -26.67 16.21
C ALA A 57 -16.15 -27.97 16.45
N ASN A 58 -16.57 -28.84 17.39
CA ASN A 58 -16.17 -30.26 17.56
C ASN A 58 -14.66 -30.59 17.44
N ILE A 59 -13.77 -29.62 17.63
CA ILE A 59 -12.34 -29.74 17.32
C ILE A 59 -11.52 -29.33 18.55
N VAL A 60 -11.05 -30.34 19.25
CA VAL A 60 -9.65 -30.52 19.64
C VAL A 60 -8.82 -29.22 19.53
N ASN A 61 -8.75 -28.43 20.60
CA ASN A 61 -7.74 -27.41 20.87
C ASN A 61 -7.50 -26.24 19.88
N GLU A 62 -8.10 -26.19 18.70
CA GLU A 62 -7.67 -25.26 17.63
C GLU A 62 -8.64 -24.12 17.32
N CYS A 63 -9.91 -24.19 17.74
CA CYS A 63 -10.86 -23.10 17.53
C CYS A 63 -10.66 -21.97 18.55
N ARG A 64 -9.51 -21.30 18.45
CA ARG A 64 -9.18 -20.07 19.18
C ARG A 64 -9.74 -18.82 18.49
N VAL A 65 -10.30 -18.94 17.29
CA VAL A 65 -10.77 -17.80 16.51
C VAL A 65 -12.25 -17.98 16.19
N ILE A 66 -13.06 -17.00 16.60
CA ILE A 66 -14.50 -16.93 16.34
C ILE A 66 -14.75 -15.78 15.38
N ASP A 67 -15.07 -16.09 14.13
CA ASP A 67 -15.34 -15.10 13.10
C ASP A 67 -16.82 -14.68 13.11
N LEU A 68 -17.08 -13.41 13.38
CA LEU A 68 -18.38 -12.76 13.41
C LEU A 68 -18.53 -11.70 12.31
N SER A 69 -17.68 -11.71 11.28
CA SER A 69 -17.72 -10.74 10.18
C SER A 69 -19.07 -10.75 9.44
N ALA A 70 -19.78 -11.88 9.45
CA ALA A 70 -21.12 -12.00 8.88
C ALA A 70 -22.23 -11.29 9.70
N LEU A 71 -22.00 -10.97 10.98
CA LEU A 71 -23.00 -10.39 11.87
C LEU A 71 -23.09 -8.85 11.82
N GLY A 72 -22.20 -8.19 11.09
CA GLY A 72 -22.29 -6.76 10.77
C GLY A 72 -21.33 -5.87 11.56
N SER A 73 -21.87 -4.81 12.19
CA SER A 73 -21.09 -3.70 12.76
C SER A 73 -20.12 -4.15 13.87
N PRO A 74 -18.79 -3.95 13.72
CA PRO A 74 -17.81 -4.24 14.77
C PRO A 74 -18.11 -3.51 16.09
N ALA A 75 -18.67 -2.30 16.01
CA ALA A 75 -19.03 -1.51 17.19
C ALA A 75 -20.20 -2.15 17.99
N ALA A 76 -21.15 -2.78 17.30
CA ALA A 76 -22.24 -3.51 17.96
C ALA A 76 -21.73 -4.78 18.66
N ILE A 77 -20.78 -5.49 18.04
CA ILE A 77 -20.12 -6.66 18.63
C ILE A 77 -19.31 -6.25 19.86
N GLN A 78 -18.53 -5.17 19.77
CA GLN A 78 -17.82 -4.60 20.92
C GLN A 78 -18.75 -4.34 22.10
N ARG A 79 -19.90 -3.67 21.88
CA ARG A 79 -20.90 -3.41 22.93
C ARG A 79 -21.48 -4.69 23.53
N ALA A 80 -21.68 -5.72 22.72
CA ALA A 80 -22.14 -7.02 23.20
C ALA A 80 -21.06 -7.72 24.05
N LEU A 81 -19.79 -7.62 23.67
CA LEU A 81 -18.66 -8.10 24.44
C LEU A 81 -18.52 -7.34 25.77
N ASP A 82 -18.57 -6.01 25.77
CA ASP A 82 -18.55 -5.18 26.98
C ASP A 82 -19.67 -5.59 27.94
N PHE A 83 -20.88 -5.81 27.43
CA PHE A 83 -22.00 -6.28 28.24
C PHE A 83 -21.75 -7.64 28.89
N MET A 84 -21.14 -8.59 28.17
CA MET A 84 -20.87 -9.91 28.74
C MET A 84 -19.89 -9.87 29.92
N TYR A 85 -18.99 -8.89 29.96
CA TYR A 85 -18.00 -8.72 31.03
C TYR A 85 -18.46 -7.80 32.15
N THR A 86 -19.18 -6.73 31.82
CA THR A 86 -19.54 -5.67 32.79
C THR A 86 -21.00 -5.75 33.23
N GLY A 87 -21.86 -6.39 32.44
CA GLY A 87 -23.32 -6.39 32.61
C GLY A 87 -23.99 -5.08 32.17
N ASP A 88 -23.25 -4.21 31.49
CA ASP A 88 -23.71 -2.93 30.94
C ASP A 88 -23.01 -2.67 29.60
N TYR A 89 -23.53 -1.77 28.79
CA TYR A 89 -22.80 -1.31 27.60
C TYR A 89 -22.88 0.21 27.53
N GLN A 90 -21.74 0.82 27.22
CA GLN A 90 -21.67 2.26 27.07
C GLN A 90 -21.62 2.63 25.60
N VAL A 91 -22.35 3.67 25.25
CA VAL A 91 -22.15 4.37 23.99
C VAL A 91 -20.97 5.31 24.22
N LEU A 92 -19.76 4.82 23.98
CA LEU A 92 -18.57 5.64 24.08
C LEU A 92 -18.61 6.70 22.96
N LEU A 93 -18.70 7.97 23.38
CA LEU A 93 -18.59 9.12 22.51
C LEU A 93 -17.15 9.66 22.59
N TYR A 94 -16.45 9.76 21.46
CA TYR A 94 -15.17 10.47 21.39
C TYR A 94 -15.45 11.88 20.88
N ASP A 95 -15.07 12.92 21.64
CA ASP A 95 -15.36 14.34 21.35
C ASP A 95 -16.86 14.65 21.08
N GLY A 96 -17.77 13.94 21.75
CA GLY A 96 -19.22 14.15 21.57
C GLY A 96 -19.74 13.68 20.20
N GLN A 97 -19.00 12.82 19.51
CA GLN A 97 -19.49 12.06 18.36
C GLN A 97 -19.47 10.56 18.70
N PRO A 98 -20.45 9.78 18.25
CA PRO A 98 -20.37 8.33 18.38
C PRO A 98 -19.13 7.84 17.65
N ILE A 99 -18.34 7.00 18.31
CA ILE A 99 -17.24 6.28 17.65
C ILE A 99 -17.90 5.27 16.71
N GLU A 100 -18.34 5.71 15.53
CA GLU A 100 -18.74 4.81 14.48
C GLU A 100 -18.12 5.24 13.15
N ALA A 101 -17.45 4.28 12.53
CA ALA A 101 -17.29 4.16 11.10
C ALA A 101 -18.69 3.97 10.45
N VAL A 102 -19.57 4.97 10.54
CA VAL A 102 -20.99 4.92 10.08
C VAL A 102 -21.10 4.86 8.54
N ALA A 103 -20.00 4.87 7.78
CA ALA A 103 -20.08 4.93 6.33
C ALA A 103 -20.71 3.65 5.70
N ASP A 104 -20.58 2.46 6.29
CA ASP A 104 -20.85 1.20 5.57
C ASP A 104 -22.09 0.39 6.02
N ILE A 105 -22.84 0.81 7.03
CA ILE A 105 -23.83 -0.09 7.67
C ILE A 105 -25.24 0.02 7.05
N SER A 106 -25.52 1.05 6.25
CA SER A 106 -26.85 1.19 5.60
C SER A 106 -27.15 0.07 4.61
N GLU A 107 -26.13 -0.58 4.04
CA GLU A 107 -26.30 -1.61 3.00
C GLU A 107 -26.57 -3.00 3.62
N SER A 108 -25.89 -3.36 4.71
CA SER A 108 -26.03 -4.69 5.35
C SER A 108 -27.36 -4.89 6.08
N LEU A 109 -27.96 -3.83 6.65
CA LEU A 109 -29.28 -3.93 7.30
C LEU A 109 -30.43 -4.20 6.31
N SER A 110 -30.25 -3.86 5.02
CA SER A 110 -31.25 -4.15 3.98
C SER A 110 -31.29 -5.63 3.57
N ALA A 111 -30.20 -6.37 3.79
CA ALA A 111 -30.08 -7.78 3.46
C ALA A 111 -30.64 -8.72 4.54
N PHE A 112 -30.78 -8.26 5.79
CA PHE A 112 -31.23 -9.08 6.91
C PHE A 112 -32.75 -8.98 7.10
N ARG A 113 -33.52 -9.67 6.26
CA ARG A 113 -34.97 -9.86 6.48
C ARG A 113 -35.18 -10.91 7.57
N ILE A 114 -35.32 -10.47 8.82
CA ILE A 114 -35.89 -11.32 9.87
C ILE A 114 -37.37 -11.50 9.53
N SER A 115 -37.71 -12.67 8.98
CA SER A 115 -39.08 -13.18 8.96
C SER A 115 -39.52 -13.40 10.40
N ASP A 116 -40.31 -12.46 10.89
CA ASP A 116 -41.48 -12.64 11.76
C ASP A 116 -41.57 -11.46 12.76
N ASN A 117 -42.57 -10.60 12.53
CA ASN A 117 -43.21 -9.69 13.49
C ASN A 117 -42.53 -8.37 13.94
N ILE A 118 -41.61 -7.76 13.18
CA ILE A 118 -41.17 -6.38 13.50
C ILE A 118 -41.41 -5.42 12.32
N SER A 119 -42.59 -4.77 12.33
CA SER A 119 -42.99 -3.71 11.37
C SER A 119 -42.36 -2.33 11.65
N MET A 120 -41.18 -2.27 12.29
CA MET A 120 -40.63 -1.02 12.85
C MET A 120 -39.39 -0.45 12.12
N ILE A 121 -39.00 -0.97 10.96
CA ILE A 121 -37.79 -0.47 10.26
C ILE A 121 -38.17 0.07 8.87
N HIS A 122 -38.65 1.31 8.85
CA HIS A 122 -38.75 2.15 7.65
C HIS A 122 -38.04 3.52 7.86
N LEU A 123 -37.03 3.55 8.73
CA LEU A 123 -36.22 4.75 9.02
C LEU A 123 -34.82 4.65 8.41
N THR A 124 -34.72 4.59 7.08
CA THR A 124 -33.49 4.87 6.30
C THR A 124 -33.98 5.37 4.91
N SER A 125 -33.47 6.43 4.27
CA SER A 125 -32.06 6.80 4.09
C SER A 125 -31.84 8.27 3.68
N LYS A 126 -32.73 9.25 3.96
CA LYS A 126 -32.70 10.54 3.21
C LYS A 126 -32.10 11.78 3.88
N THR A 127 -31.53 11.75 5.09
CA THR A 127 -31.04 13.01 5.72
C THR A 127 -29.85 12.82 6.67
N LEU A 128 -28.66 12.52 6.16
CA LEU A 128 -27.41 12.72 6.91
C LEU A 128 -26.33 13.31 6.00
N SER A 129 -26.44 14.61 5.76
CA SER A 129 -25.33 15.49 5.38
C SER A 129 -25.42 16.68 6.32
N VAL A 130 -24.70 16.61 7.45
CA VAL A 130 -24.68 17.67 8.47
C VAL A 130 -23.23 17.87 8.90
N ALA A 131 -22.83 19.15 8.91
CA ALA A 131 -21.51 19.63 9.32
C ALA A 131 -21.20 19.27 10.80
N PRO A 132 -19.92 19.16 11.17
CA PRO A 132 -19.51 18.72 12.51
C PRO A 132 -19.87 19.79 13.54
N SER A 133 -20.91 19.52 14.35
CA SER A 133 -21.20 20.27 15.57
C SER A 133 -21.65 19.30 16.66
N SER A 134 -21.33 19.64 17.90
CA SER A 134 -20.64 18.80 18.87
C SER A 134 -21.52 18.01 19.86
N ILE A 135 -22.70 17.53 19.46
CA ILE A 135 -23.51 16.61 20.26
C ILE A 135 -24.21 15.63 19.31
N PRO A 136 -24.18 14.30 19.55
CA PRO A 136 -24.92 13.37 18.71
C PRO A 136 -26.40 13.70 18.83
N SER A 137 -27.10 13.86 17.70
CA SER A 137 -28.55 14.02 17.77
C SER A 137 -29.16 12.78 18.46
N PRO A 138 -30.25 12.89 19.24
CA PRO A 138 -30.91 11.74 19.88
C PRO A 138 -31.25 10.61 18.90
N LYS A 139 -31.50 10.97 17.63
CA LYS A 139 -31.73 10.02 16.53
C LYS A 139 -30.52 9.15 16.22
N SER A 140 -29.29 9.66 16.38
CA SER A 140 -28.06 8.89 16.16
C SER A 140 -27.80 7.87 17.28
N CYS A 141 -28.08 8.22 18.54
CA CYS A 141 -28.00 7.28 19.66
C CYS A 141 -29.03 6.14 19.52
N ALA A 142 -30.26 6.46 19.10
CA ALA A 142 -31.28 5.45 18.87
C ALA A 142 -30.86 4.38 17.83
N VAL A 143 -30.14 4.77 16.77
CA VAL A 143 -29.62 3.81 15.76
C VAL A 143 -28.61 2.85 16.38
N ILE A 144 -27.71 3.35 17.23
CA ILE A 144 -26.68 2.57 17.93
C ILE A 144 -27.33 1.54 18.86
N HIS A 145 -28.34 1.96 19.62
CA HIS A 145 -29.10 1.06 20.49
C HIS A 145 -29.89 0.02 19.68
N MET A 146 -30.44 0.38 18.51
CA MET A 146 -31.12 -0.57 17.61
C MET A 146 -30.15 -1.61 17.01
N GLN A 147 -28.94 -1.22 16.62
CA GLN A 147 -27.90 -2.16 16.20
C GLN A 147 -27.52 -3.11 17.34
N THR A 148 -27.38 -2.57 18.55
CA THR A 148 -27.08 -3.34 19.77
C THR A 148 -28.20 -4.33 20.10
N TYR A 149 -29.46 -3.91 19.91
CA TYR A 149 -30.63 -4.78 20.04
C TYR A 149 -30.61 -5.95 19.03
N ALA A 150 -30.28 -5.65 17.77
CA ALA A 150 -30.22 -6.67 16.71
C ALA A 150 -29.15 -7.72 17.01
N ILE A 151 -27.93 -7.30 17.36
CA ILE A 151 -26.84 -8.24 17.67
C ILE A 151 -27.13 -9.02 18.96
N ALA A 152 -27.71 -8.38 19.99
CA ALA A 152 -28.12 -9.07 21.21
C ALA A 152 -29.14 -10.17 20.94
N THR A 153 -30.05 -9.94 19.99
CA THR A 153 -31.04 -10.94 19.56
C THR A 153 -30.36 -12.14 18.90
N ILE A 154 -29.39 -11.90 18.01
CA ILE A 154 -28.65 -12.96 17.31
C ILE A 154 -27.80 -13.77 18.29
N LEU A 155 -27.12 -13.10 19.23
CA LEU A 155 -26.26 -13.73 20.22
C LEU A 155 -27.02 -14.37 21.39
N GLY A 156 -28.35 -14.20 21.46
CA GLY A 156 -29.18 -14.71 22.55
C GLY A 156 -28.88 -14.05 23.91
N LEU A 157 -28.58 -12.75 23.91
CA LEU A 157 -28.32 -11.94 25.09
C LEU A 157 -29.60 -11.18 25.49
N ASP A 158 -30.52 -11.85 26.18
CA ASP A 158 -31.85 -11.30 26.50
C ASP A 158 -31.79 -10.01 27.35
N ASP A 159 -30.89 -9.96 28.34
CA ASP A 159 -30.72 -8.80 29.21
C ASP A 159 -30.18 -7.58 28.45
N LEU A 160 -29.20 -7.78 27.55
CA LEU A 160 -28.68 -6.73 26.67
C LEU A 160 -29.75 -6.25 25.70
N ARG A 161 -30.55 -7.17 25.16
CA ARG A 161 -31.67 -6.84 24.26
C ARG A 161 -32.68 -5.94 24.97
N SER A 162 -33.04 -6.27 26.22
CA SER A 162 -33.92 -5.43 27.04
C SER A 162 -33.31 -4.07 27.35
N LEU A 163 -32.04 -4.02 27.76
CA LEU A 163 -31.34 -2.76 28.06
C LEU A 163 -31.20 -1.86 26.82
N ALA A 164 -30.90 -2.45 25.67
CA ALA A 164 -30.85 -1.74 24.38
C ALA A 164 -32.21 -1.15 24.00
N LEU A 165 -33.27 -1.92 24.16
CA LEU A 165 -34.63 -1.45 23.89
C LEU A 165 -35.05 -0.32 24.85
N GLU A 166 -34.75 -0.45 26.14
CA GLU A 166 -35.01 0.60 27.14
C GLU A 166 -34.26 1.89 26.78
N SER A 167 -33.02 1.78 26.27
CA SER A 167 -32.22 2.93 25.83
C SER A 167 -32.78 3.58 24.56
N VAL A 168 -33.26 2.80 23.58
CA VAL A 168 -33.95 3.33 22.38
C VAL A 168 -35.15 4.20 22.79
N TYR A 169 -35.99 3.72 23.71
CA TYR A 169 -37.15 4.46 24.16
C TYR A 169 -36.78 5.71 24.96
N GLY A 170 -35.71 5.64 25.77
CA GLY A 170 -35.17 6.80 26.47
C GLY A 170 -34.76 7.94 25.52
N GLU A 171 -34.07 7.60 24.43
CA GLU A 171 -33.58 8.56 23.42
C GLU A 171 -34.70 9.13 22.52
N LEU A 172 -35.75 8.34 22.25
CA LEU A 172 -36.87 8.77 21.42
C LEU A 172 -37.90 9.63 22.16
N GLY A 173 -37.81 9.73 23.50
CA GLY A 173 -38.64 10.63 24.30
C GLY A 173 -40.11 10.22 24.44
N ASP A 174 -40.49 9.02 23.99
CA ASP A 174 -41.86 8.49 24.11
C ASP A 174 -41.93 7.43 25.22
N PRO A 175 -42.44 7.77 26.43
CA PRO A 175 -42.64 6.82 27.50
C PRO A 175 -43.92 6.01 27.22
N LEU A 176 -43.84 5.00 26.35
CA LEU A 176 -44.83 3.91 26.44
C LEU A 176 -44.61 3.19 27.78
N PRO A 177 -45.65 2.91 28.59
CA PRO A 177 -45.45 2.39 29.93
C PRO A 177 -44.92 0.96 29.87
N LEU A 178 -43.60 0.80 30.02
CA LEU A 178 -42.89 -0.48 30.18
C LEU A 178 -43.50 -1.35 31.31
N ALA A 179 -44.17 -0.73 32.28
CA ALA A 179 -44.98 -1.39 33.30
C ALA A 179 -46.08 -2.31 32.70
N ARG A 180 -46.63 -1.98 31.53
CA ARG A 180 -47.69 -2.75 30.87
C ARG A 180 -47.18 -3.98 30.14
N LEU A 181 -45.98 -3.92 29.54
CA LEU A 181 -45.36 -5.09 28.88
C LEU A 181 -44.86 -6.12 29.90
N ARG A 182 -44.34 -5.68 31.05
CA ARG A 182 -44.00 -6.58 32.17
C ARG A 182 -45.24 -7.21 32.84
N LEU A 183 -46.41 -6.55 32.76
CA LEU A 183 -47.70 -7.11 33.21
C LEU A 183 -48.25 -8.16 32.22
N ILE A 184 -48.22 -7.88 30.91
CA ILE A 184 -48.78 -8.78 29.88
C ILE A 184 -48.03 -10.10 29.82
N ALA A 185 -46.71 -10.12 30.08
CA ALA A 185 -45.93 -11.35 30.18
C ALA A 185 -46.26 -12.19 31.44
N LYS A 186 -46.82 -11.58 32.49
CA LYS A 186 -47.24 -12.27 33.72
C LYS A 186 -48.70 -12.72 33.72
N GLU A 187 -49.56 -12.16 32.86
CA GLU A 187 -51.02 -12.39 32.86
C GLU A 187 -51.52 -13.29 31.71
N SER A 188 -50.68 -14.21 31.20
CA SER A 188 -51.13 -15.19 30.19
C SER A 188 -52.28 -16.08 30.71
N PRO A 189 -53.43 -16.19 30.00
CA PRO A 189 -54.67 -16.77 30.52
C PRO A 189 -54.74 -18.31 30.54
N PHE A 190 -53.64 -19.03 30.31
CA PHE A 190 -53.66 -20.50 30.28
C PHE A 190 -53.66 -21.18 31.66
N ALA A 191 -53.67 -20.40 32.75
CA ALA A 191 -53.80 -20.91 34.10
C ALA A 191 -55.17 -20.56 34.70
N ARG A 192 -56.04 -21.59 34.79
CA ARG A 192 -57.30 -21.68 35.56
C ARG A 192 -58.60 -21.40 34.79
N CYS A 193 -59.26 -22.48 34.39
CA CYS A 193 -60.73 -22.50 34.38
C CYS A 193 -61.22 -23.84 34.97
N ARG A 194 -61.78 -23.79 36.18
CA ARG A 194 -62.67 -24.80 36.77
C ARG A 194 -64.08 -24.20 36.82
N TYR A 195 -65.06 -24.92 36.29
CA TYR A 195 -66.51 -24.72 36.46
C TYR A 195 -66.93 -24.72 37.94
N PRO A 196 -68.04 -24.06 38.34
CA PRO A 196 -69.42 -24.64 38.29
C PRO A 196 -70.50 -23.56 37.98
N GLY A 197 -71.81 -23.78 37.78
CA GLY A 197 -72.75 -24.89 37.95
C GLY A 197 -74.13 -24.33 38.38
N THR A 198 -75.21 -24.76 37.70
CA THR A 198 -76.62 -24.93 38.16
C THR A 198 -77.57 -23.75 38.51
N ILE A 199 -78.60 -23.61 37.65
CA ILE A 199 -80.07 -23.74 37.86
C ILE A 199 -80.69 -23.21 39.17
N HIS A 200 -81.68 -22.31 39.03
CA HIS A 200 -82.87 -22.31 39.88
C HIS A 200 -84.16 -22.09 39.06
N ARG A 201 -85.16 -22.93 39.36
CA ARG A 201 -86.50 -22.98 38.79
C ARG A 201 -87.48 -22.87 39.95
N ALA A 202 -88.39 -21.89 39.96
CA ALA A 202 -89.68 -21.98 40.65
C ALA A 202 -90.60 -20.79 40.31
N GLN A 203 -91.91 -21.03 40.43
CA GLN A 203 -93.04 -20.08 40.51
C GLN A 203 -93.55 -19.50 39.17
N SER A 204 -94.85 -19.31 38.91
CA SER A 204 -96.09 -19.71 39.60
C SER A 204 -97.26 -19.62 38.61
N ALA A 205 -98.29 -20.45 38.77
CA ALA A 205 -99.41 -20.66 37.85
C ALA A 205 -100.54 -19.61 37.97
N ARG A 206 -100.20 -18.31 38.01
CA ARG A 206 -101.18 -17.20 37.91
C ARG A 206 -100.90 -16.21 36.77
N GLU A 207 -99.98 -16.56 35.88
CA GLU A 207 -99.48 -15.69 34.81
C GLU A 207 -99.96 -16.11 33.40
N GLY A 208 -100.94 -17.01 33.29
CA GLY A 208 -101.31 -17.67 32.03
C GLY A 208 -101.92 -16.79 30.95
N THR A 209 -102.45 -15.60 31.27
CA THR A 209 -103.06 -14.68 30.28
C THR A 209 -102.17 -13.47 29.98
N VAL A 210 -101.40 -12.97 30.97
CA VAL A 210 -100.38 -11.93 30.77
C VAL A 210 -99.14 -12.49 30.06
N LYS A 211 -98.76 -13.76 30.32
CA LYS A 211 -97.66 -14.43 29.60
C LYS A 211 -97.95 -14.67 28.13
N VAL A 212 -99.20 -14.79 27.70
CA VAL A 212 -99.51 -14.99 26.27
C VAL A 212 -99.34 -13.69 25.49
N ALA A 213 -99.64 -12.53 26.09
CA ALA A 213 -99.38 -11.22 25.50
C ALA A 213 -97.88 -10.88 25.50
N GLN A 214 -97.18 -11.08 26.63
CA GLN A 214 -95.73 -10.91 26.72
C GLN A 214 -94.97 -11.93 25.85
N ALA A 215 -95.44 -13.17 25.72
CA ALA A 215 -94.85 -14.15 24.81
C ALA A 215 -95.03 -13.75 23.34
N LYS A 216 -96.16 -13.15 22.94
CA LYS A 216 -96.33 -12.63 21.57
C LYS A 216 -95.37 -11.48 21.27
N GLU A 217 -95.15 -10.58 22.23
CA GLU A 217 -94.18 -9.49 22.10
C GLU A 217 -92.74 -10.02 22.02
N VAL A 218 -92.37 -10.98 22.89
CA VAL A 218 -91.08 -11.66 22.88
C VAL A 218 -90.86 -12.43 21.57
N ILE A 219 -91.88 -13.12 21.03
CA ILE A 219 -91.81 -13.80 19.73
C ILE A 219 -91.57 -12.78 18.59
N GLY A 220 -92.23 -11.61 18.63
CA GLY A 220 -91.99 -10.53 17.67
C GLY A 220 -90.57 -9.98 17.74
N ILE A 221 -90.02 -9.81 18.95
CA ILE A 221 -88.63 -9.40 19.18
C ILE A 221 -87.65 -10.47 18.68
N ILE A 222 -87.90 -11.75 18.99
CA ILE A 222 -87.08 -12.89 18.53
C ILE A 222 -87.07 -12.96 17.00
N ALA A 223 -88.24 -12.86 16.35
CA ALA A 223 -88.33 -12.83 14.89
C ALA A 223 -87.58 -11.63 14.28
N GLY A 224 -87.61 -10.47 14.95
CA GLY A 224 -86.81 -9.30 14.58
C GLY A 224 -85.30 -9.55 14.69
N TYR A 225 -84.84 -10.25 15.73
CA TYR A 225 -83.44 -10.63 15.90
C TYR A 225 -83.02 -11.72 14.89
N GLU A 226 -83.85 -12.71 14.61
CA GLU A 226 -83.61 -13.72 13.59
C GLU A 226 -83.44 -13.09 12.20
N LYS A 227 -84.28 -12.11 11.86
CA LYS A 227 -84.13 -11.34 10.61
C LYS A 227 -82.82 -10.56 10.55
N LYS A 228 -82.39 -9.94 11.66
CA LYS A 228 -81.09 -9.26 11.74
C LYS A 228 -79.92 -10.24 11.63
N LEU A 229 -80.01 -11.39 12.31
CA LEU A 229 -78.99 -12.45 12.26
C LEU A 229 -78.86 -13.03 10.86
N ASN A 230 -79.97 -13.26 10.14
CA ASN A 230 -79.93 -13.73 8.76
C ASN A 230 -79.29 -12.69 7.83
N ASN A 231 -79.64 -11.41 7.95
CA ASN A 231 -79.00 -10.34 7.18
C ASN A 231 -77.48 -10.25 7.45
N VAL A 232 -77.07 -10.36 8.71
CA VAL A 232 -75.65 -10.40 9.09
C VAL A 232 -74.95 -11.62 8.51
N ARG A 233 -75.59 -12.80 8.57
CA ARG A 233 -75.08 -14.05 7.98
C ARG A 233 -74.89 -13.92 6.47
N ASP A 234 -75.85 -13.32 5.76
CA ASP A 234 -75.77 -13.09 4.32
C ASP A 234 -74.61 -12.15 3.97
N LYS A 235 -74.44 -11.05 4.74
CA LYS A 235 -73.29 -10.14 4.58
C LYS A 235 -71.95 -10.84 4.80
N PHE A 236 -71.84 -11.66 5.86
CA PHE A 236 -70.63 -12.45 6.11
C PHE A 236 -70.39 -13.49 5.02
N SER A 237 -71.44 -14.08 4.45
CA SER A 237 -71.33 -15.03 3.33
C SER A 237 -70.73 -14.37 2.09
N VAL A 238 -71.23 -13.18 1.73
CA VAL A 238 -70.69 -12.38 0.61
C VAL A 238 -69.23 -12.00 0.86
N GLN A 239 -68.92 -11.47 2.05
CA GLN A 239 -67.55 -11.07 2.38
C GLN A 239 -66.58 -12.26 2.38
N ARG A 240 -67.02 -13.43 2.87
CA ARG A 240 -66.21 -14.66 2.83
C ARG A 240 -65.93 -15.09 1.40
N SER A 241 -66.92 -15.02 0.50
CA SER A 241 -66.74 -15.35 -0.91
C SER A 241 -65.74 -14.41 -1.60
N GLN A 242 -65.82 -13.10 -1.31
CA GLN A 242 -64.85 -12.10 -1.80
C GLN A 242 -63.43 -12.40 -1.34
N LEU A 243 -63.23 -12.61 -0.03
CA LEU A 243 -61.92 -12.91 0.55
C LEU A 243 -61.32 -14.22 0.00
N LEU A 244 -62.15 -15.23 -0.28
CA LEU A 244 -61.68 -16.47 -0.91
C LEU A 244 -61.20 -16.22 -2.35
N GLY A 245 -61.92 -15.40 -3.12
CA GLY A 245 -61.50 -14.99 -4.47
C GLY A 245 -60.19 -14.21 -4.48
N GLU A 246 -60.01 -13.27 -3.55
CA GLU A 246 -58.75 -12.54 -3.37
C GLU A 246 -57.59 -13.46 -2.98
N ASN A 247 -57.82 -14.43 -2.09
CA ASN A 247 -56.80 -15.39 -1.69
C ASN A 247 -56.35 -16.26 -2.87
N ASP A 248 -57.29 -16.70 -3.72
CA ASP A 248 -56.98 -17.48 -4.92
C ASP A 248 -56.21 -16.65 -5.97
N ALA A 249 -56.52 -15.35 -6.11
CA ALA A 249 -55.75 -14.44 -6.96
C ALA A 249 -54.31 -14.28 -6.46
N LEU A 250 -54.12 -14.00 -5.17
CA LEU A 250 -52.80 -13.87 -4.55
C LEU A 250 -51.98 -15.16 -4.66
N ARG A 251 -52.61 -16.33 -4.52
CA ARG A 251 -51.93 -17.63 -4.72
C ARG A 251 -51.42 -17.80 -6.15
N LYS A 252 -52.18 -17.36 -7.16
CA LYS A 252 -51.75 -17.39 -8.56
C LYS A 252 -50.55 -16.48 -8.80
N GLU A 253 -50.58 -15.25 -8.26
CA GLU A 253 -49.46 -14.31 -8.34
C GLU A 253 -48.21 -14.82 -7.61
N LEU A 254 -48.37 -15.43 -6.43
CA LEU A 254 -47.26 -16.02 -5.70
C LEU A 254 -46.59 -17.15 -6.50
N ASN A 255 -47.39 -17.97 -7.18
CA ASN A 255 -46.86 -19.07 -8.00
C ASN A 255 -46.17 -18.55 -9.27
N SER A 256 -46.68 -17.49 -9.92
CA SER A 256 -45.99 -16.88 -11.06
C SER A 256 -44.67 -16.23 -10.62
N ALA A 257 -44.65 -15.53 -9.49
CA ALA A 257 -43.44 -14.95 -8.92
C ALA A 257 -42.38 -16.01 -8.54
N ARG A 258 -42.80 -17.14 -7.95
CA ARG A 258 -41.92 -18.28 -7.66
C ARG A 258 -41.29 -18.88 -8.92
N SER A 259 -42.08 -19.00 -9.99
CA SER A 259 -41.59 -19.47 -11.29
C SER A 259 -40.58 -18.51 -11.92
N ALA A 260 -40.83 -17.19 -11.84
CA ALA A 260 -39.87 -16.18 -12.28
C ALA A 260 -38.56 -16.24 -11.50
N HIS A 261 -38.64 -16.29 -10.16
CA HIS A 261 -37.46 -16.41 -9.30
C HIS A 261 -36.66 -17.69 -9.56
N ALA A 262 -37.31 -18.81 -9.90
CA ALA A 262 -36.61 -20.03 -10.29
C ALA A 262 -35.77 -19.83 -11.56
N LYS A 263 -36.31 -19.13 -12.57
CA LYS A 263 -35.56 -18.79 -13.80
C LYS A 263 -34.38 -17.86 -13.51
N ASP A 264 -34.57 -16.85 -12.68
CA ASP A 264 -33.49 -15.93 -12.30
C ASP A 264 -32.38 -16.65 -11.55
N LYS A 265 -32.74 -17.60 -10.69
CA LYS A 265 -31.77 -18.46 -10.00
C LYS A 265 -30.94 -19.29 -10.97
N ASP A 266 -31.55 -19.87 -12.00
CA ASP A 266 -30.83 -20.64 -13.03
C ASP A 266 -29.87 -19.74 -13.84
N ILE A 267 -30.30 -18.51 -14.19
CA ILE A 267 -29.46 -17.52 -14.87
C ILE A 267 -28.26 -17.14 -13.99
N LEU A 268 -28.47 -16.91 -12.69
CA LEU A 268 -27.40 -16.59 -11.75
C LEU A 268 -26.40 -17.74 -11.59
N GLN A 269 -26.87 -18.99 -11.51
CA GLN A 269 -26.00 -20.16 -11.45
C GLN A 269 -25.14 -20.31 -12.72
N GLU A 270 -25.72 -20.06 -13.90
CA GLU A 270 -24.98 -20.09 -15.16
C GLU A 270 -23.95 -18.95 -15.24
N ALA A 271 -24.29 -17.75 -14.76
CA ALA A 271 -23.34 -16.64 -14.66
C ALA A 271 -22.17 -16.96 -13.72
N GLN A 272 -22.45 -17.56 -12.55
CA GLN A 272 -21.42 -17.98 -11.59
C GLN A 272 -20.47 -19.02 -12.18
N LYS A 273 -20.98 -20.00 -12.94
CA LYS A 273 -20.13 -20.98 -13.66
C LYS A 273 -19.21 -20.31 -14.68
N LYS A 274 -19.72 -19.29 -15.41
CA LYS A 274 -18.91 -18.52 -16.36
C LYS A 274 -17.81 -17.71 -15.66
N ILE A 275 -18.12 -17.06 -14.55
CA ILE A 275 -17.15 -16.33 -13.73
C ILE A 275 -16.06 -17.27 -13.23
N ALA A 276 -16.43 -18.41 -12.63
CA ALA A 276 -15.46 -19.40 -12.14
C ALA A 276 -14.54 -19.90 -13.27
N LYS A 277 -15.07 -20.13 -14.47
CA LYS A 277 -14.25 -20.49 -15.64
C LYS A 277 -13.25 -19.38 -16.00
N GLN A 278 -13.69 -18.12 -16.05
CA GLN A 278 -12.82 -16.98 -16.32
C GLN A 278 -11.74 -16.80 -15.25
N GLU A 279 -12.05 -17.03 -13.98
CA GLU A 279 -11.09 -16.97 -12.88
C GLU A 279 -9.99 -18.03 -13.03
N THR A 280 -10.35 -19.25 -13.43
CA THR A 280 -9.34 -20.30 -13.70
C THR A 280 -8.44 -19.97 -14.90
N GLU A 281 -9.00 -19.34 -15.94
CA GLU A 281 -8.23 -18.89 -17.10
C GLU A 281 -7.27 -17.74 -16.73
N LEU A 282 -7.74 -16.78 -15.94
CA LEU A 282 -6.91 -15.69 -15.41
C LEU A 282 -5.79 -16.20 -14.49
N ALA A 283 -6.05 -17.23 -13.68
CA ALA A 283 -5.04 -17.87 -12.85
C ALA A 283 -3.94 -18.50 -13.72
N SER A 284 -4.31 -19.28 -14.74
CA SER A 284 -3.36 -19.86 -15.70
C SER A 284 -2.52 -18.80 -16.42
N LEU A 285 -3.14 -17.69 -16.85
CA LEU A 285 -2.42 -16.59 -17.48
C LEU A 285 -1.44 -15.89 -16.53
N ARG A 286 -1.80 -15.71 -15.24
CA ARG A 286 -0.88 -15.17 -14.23
C ARG A 286 0.33 -16.06 -14.02
N ASP A 287 0.15 -17.38 -13.98
CA ASP A 287 1.24 -18.33 -13.85
C ASP A 287 2.17 -18.29 -15.07
N GLN A 288 1.61 -18.24 -16.28
CA GLN A 288 2.39 -18.09 -17.52
C GLN A 288 3.21 -16.79 -17.53
N LEU A 289 2.62 -15.67 -17.09
CA LEU A 289 3.31 -14.39 -16.99
C LEU A 289 4.44 -14.43 -15.93
N SER A 290 4.21 -15.11 -14.81
CA SER A 290 5.22 -15.30 -13.76
C SER A 290 6.44 -16.08 -14.28
N VAL A 291 6.20 -17.18 -14.99
CA VAL A 291 7.26 -17.97 -15.64
C VAL A 291 8.01 -17.13 -16.67
N ARG A 292 7.30 -16.42 -17.55
CA ARG A 292 7.93 -15.58 -18.59
C ARG A 292 8.75 -14.44 -17.99
N ARG A 293 8.29 -13.83 -16.89
CA ARG A 293 9.05 -12.80 -16.16
C ARG A 293 10.36 -13.37 -15.62
N SER A 294 10.32 -14.56 -15.02
CA SER A 294 11.51 -15.24 -14.48
C SER A 294 12.52 -15.57 -15.58
N GLN A 295 12.04 -16.06 -16.73
CA GLN A 295 12.88 -16.31 -17.92
C GLN A 295 13.57 -15.03 -18.43
N LEU A 296 12.82 -13.93 -18.56
CA LEU A 296 13.36 -12.64 -18.99
C LEU A 296 14.36 -12.05 -17.99
N GLN A 297 14.15 -12.27 -16.69
CA GLN A 297 15.12 -11.88 -15.66
C GLN A 297 16.42 -12.68 -15.79
N GLY A 298 16.33 -14.00 -15.99
CA GLY A 298 17.49 -14.84 -16.26
C GLY A 298 18.27 -14.42 -17.52
N ALA A 299 17.57 -14.17 -18.62
CA ALA A 299 18.17 -13.69 -19.87
C ALA A 299 18.88 -12.34 -19.68
N ASN A 300 18.27 -11.40 -18.96
CA ASN A 300 18.88 -10.10 -18.65
C ASN A 300 20.16 -10.23 -17.82
N VAL A 301 20.20 -11.15 -16.85
CA VAL A 301 21.41 -11.41 -16.06
C VAL A 301 22.52 -11.99 -16.95
N SER A 302 22.19 -12.93 -17.84
CA SER A 302 23.16 -13.50 -18.80
C SER A 302 23.73 -12.43 -19.73
N LEU A 303 22.87 -11.60 -20.34
CA LEU A 303 23.29 -10.51 -21.23
C LEU A 303 24.15 -9.47 -20.52
N ARG A 304 23.84 -9.14 -19.25
CA ARG A 304 24.69 -8.24 -18.46
C ARG A 304 26.08 -8.83 -18.20
N LYS A 305 26.18 -10.14 -17.98
CA LYS A 305 27.46 -10.84 -17.81
C LYS A 305 28.28 -10.82 -19.11
N GLU A 306 27.64 -11.10 -20.25
CA GLU A 306 28.29 -11.01 -21.57
C GLU A 306 28.76 -9.59 -21.89
N LEU A 307 27.93 -8.58 -21.61
CA LEU A 307 28.29 -7.17 -21.79
C LEU A 307 29.47 -6.76 -20.88
N ALA A 308 29.52 -7.25 -19.64
CA ALA A 308 30.66 -7.01 -18.76
C ALA A 308 31.94 -7.66 -19.31
N GLY A 309 31.84 -8.88 -19.84
CA GLY A 309 32.95 -9.57 -20.51
C GLY A 309 33.49 -8.79 -21.71
N THR A 310 32.61 -8.34 -22.61
CA THR A 310 33.02 -7.55 -23.78
C THR A 310 33.63 -6.20 -23.41
N ARG A 311 33.10 -5.52 -22.38
CA ARG A 311 33.69 -4.28 -21.84
C ARG A 311 35.10 -4.51 -21.28
N SER A 312 35.31 -5.62 -20.57
CA SER A 312 36.62 -5.98 -20.06
C SER A 312 37.62 -6.20 -21.20
N ILE A 313 37.23 -6.95 -22.23
CA ILE A 313 38.07 -7.19 -23.42
C ILE A 313 38.40 -5.87 -24.12
N PHE A 314 37.41 -5.00 -24.33
CA PHE A 314 37.63 -3.69 -24.94
C PHE A 314 38.57 -2.81 -24.11
N SER A 315 38.46 -2.83 -22.78
CA SER A 315 39.35 -2.09 -21.89
C SER A 315 40.80 -2.57 -22.02
N VAL A 316 41.02 -3.89 -22.07
CA VAL A 316 42.36 -4.47 -22.27
C VAL A 316 42.91 -4.07 -23.63
N ALA A 317 42.14 -4.26 -24.71
CA ALA A 317 42.57 -3.90 -26.06
C ALA A 317 42.92 -2.41 -26.19
N LYS A 318 42.13 -1.52 -25.55
CA LYS A 318 42.41 -0.08 -25.52
C LYS A 318 43.73 0.23 -24.82
N GLU A 319 44.04 -0.45 -23.73
CA GLU A 319 45.29 -0.24 -23.00
C GLU A 319 46.49 -0.80 -23.77
N THR A 320 46.35 -1.98 -24.39
CA THR A 320 47.37 -2.54 -25.28
C THR A 320 47.69 -1.58 -26.43
N LEU A 321 46.68 -1.02 -27.10
CA LEU A 321 46.87 -0.08 -28.19
C LEU A 321 47.53 1.23 -27.74
N ARG A 322 47.26 1.68 -26.49
CA ARG A 322 47.98 2.81 -25.90
C ARG A 322 49.45 2.50 -25.66
N GLN A 323 49.75 1.33 -25.12
CA GLN A 323 51.14 0.90 -24.88
C GLN A 323 51.91 0.77 -26.19
N GLU A 324 51.30 0.19 -27.23
CA GLU A 324 51.88 0.13 -28.57
C GLU A 324 52.14 1.53 -29.14
N HIS A 325 51.20 2.46 -28.98
CA HIS A 325 51.38 3.84 -29.42
C HIS A 325 52.54 4.53 -28.67
N VAL A 326 52.63 4.38 -27.35
CA VAL A 326 53.73 4.96 -26.55
C VAL A 326 55.07 4.36 -26.98
N ALA A 327 55.15 3.04 -27.13
CA ALA A 327 56.36 2.37 -27.59
C ALA A 327 56.79 2.85 -28.99
N ALA A 328 55.83 3.03 -29.91
CA ALA A 328 56.12 3.60 -31.23
C ALA A 328 56.65 5.04 -31.14
N GLN A 329 56.07 5.87 -30.26
CA GLN A 329 56.56 7.24 -30.03
C GLN A 329 57.99 7.25 -29.48
N GLU A 330 58.33 6.35 -28.56
CA GLU A 330 59.69 6.23 -28.00
C GLU A 330 60.71 5.88 -29.08
N VAL A 331 60.38 4.94 -29.98
CA VAL A 331 61.23 4.60 -31.14
C VAL A 331 61.47 5.83 -32.02
N TYR A 332 60.40 6.57 -32.37
CA TYR A 332 60.54 7.80 -33.15
C TYR A 332 61.37 8.87 -32.43
N PHE A 333 61.22 9.01 -31.10
CA PHE A 333 62.01 9.95 -30.32
C PHE A 333 63.50 9.63 -30.33
N GLU A 334 63.89 8.36 -30.23
CA GLU A 334 65.30 7.95 -30.32
C GLU A 334 65.86 8.12 -31.74
N GLU A 335 65.08 7.83 -32.79
CA GLU A 335 65.48 8.13 -34.18
C GLU A 335 65.73 9.63 -34.39
N ILE A 336 64.83 10.50 -33.90
CA ILE A 336 65.00 11.96 -33.98
C ILE A 336 66.26 12.40 -33.22
N LYS A 337 66.54 11.80 -32.07
CA LYS A 337 67.71 12.13 -31.24
C LYS A 337 69.01 11.71 -31.94
N ASP A 338 69.03 10.56 -32.60
CA ASP A 338 70.19 10.12 -33.38
C ASP A 338 70.39 10.98 -34.64
N LEU A 339 69.32 11.35 -35.34
CA LEU A 339 69.38 12.32 -36.44
C LEU A 339 69.94 13.67 -35.98
N ARG A 340 69.54 14.16 -34.80
CA ARG A 340 70.10 15.39 -34.21
C ARG A 340 71.60 15.27 -33.95
N LYS A 341 72.07 14.13 -33.41
CA LYS A 341 73.51 13.88 -33.20
C LYS A 341 74.26 13.88 -34.54
N GLN A 342 73.71 13.24 -35.57
CA GLN A 342 74.32 13.21 -36.91
C GLN A 342 74.41 14.60 -37.53
N ILE A 343 73.34 15.42 -37.42
CA ILE A 343 73.34 16.81 -37.89
C ILE A 343 74.41 17.63 -37.16
N GLU A 344 74.54 17.46 -35.83
CA GLU A 344 75.53 18.21 -35.05
C GLU A 344 76.96 17.78 -35.37
N ALA A 345 77.21 16.48 -35.55
CA ALA A 345 78.48 15.97 -36.02
C ALA A 345 78.84 16.50 -37.42
N ALA A 346 77.88 16.54 -38.34
CA ALA A 346 78.05 17.12 -39.67
C ALA A 346 78.36 18.63 -39.61
N ARG A 347 77.71 19.38 -38.72
CA ARG A 347 78.01 20.80 -38.47
C ARG A 347 79.43 21.00 -37.98
N LEU A 348 79.85 20.23 -36.97
CA LEU A 348 81.22 20.30 -36.43
C LEU A 348 82.26 19.95 -37.49
N ASN A 349 82.01 18.92 -38.31
CA ASN A 349 82.90 18.56 -39.43
C ASN A 349 82.96 19.67 -40.48
N GLY A 350 81.81 20.23 -40.90
CA GLY A 350 81.78 21.35 -41.83
C GLY A 350 82.47 22.61 -41.27
N GLN A 351 82.43 22.83 -39.97
CA GLN A 351 83.18 23.92 -39.32
C GLN A 351 84.68 23.65 -39.29
N LYS A 352 85.11 22.41 -39.04
CA LYS A 352 86.52 21.99 -39.18
C LYS A 352 87.03 22.18 -40.60
N GLU A 353 86.25 21.78 -41.61
CA GLU A 353 86.61 21.97 -43.02
C GLU A 353 86.73 23.45 -43.39
N LYS A 354 85.79 24.30 -42.94
CA LYS A 354 85.88 25.77 -43.12
C LYS A 354 87.12 26.35 -42.45
N ASN A 355 87.44 25.92 -41.23
CA ASN A 355 88.64 26.35 -40.52
C ASN A 355 89.91 25.89 -41.25
N LEU A 356 89.95 24.65 -41.73
CA LEU A 356 91.07 24.10 -42.49
C LEU A 356 91.26 24.81 -43.83
N ALA A 357 90.16 25.12 -44.54
CA ALA A 357 90.18 25.89 -45.77
C ALA A 357 90.66 27.33 -45.55
N SER A 358 90.23 27.98 -44.47
CA SER A 358 90.71 29.31 -44.06
C SER A 358 92.21 29.27 -43.72
N GLN A 359 92.66 28.26 -42.98
CA GLN A 359 94.06 28.08 -42.62
C GLN A 359 94.94 27.81 -43.85
N ASN A 360 94.50 26.94 -44.77
CA ASN A 360 95.20 26.67 -46.03
C ASN A 360 95.23 27.89 -46.94
N GLY A 361 94.15 28.68 -46.99
CA GLY A 361 94.10 29.96 -47.70
C GLY A 361 95.12 30.96 -47.14
N ARG A 362 95.19 31.09 -45.82
CA ARG A 362 96.18 31.93 -45.12
C ARG A 362 97.61 31.46 -45.38
N ASN A 363 97.88 30.16 -45.32
CA ASN A 363 99.21 29.59 -45.60
C ASN A 363 99.65 29.87 -47.05
N ARG A 364 98.75 29.70 -48.02
CA ARG A 364 99.03 29.96 -49.44
C ARG A 364 99.28 31.45 -49.72
N PHE A 365 98.56 32.33 -49.03
CA PHE A 365 98.80 33.78 -49.11
C PHE A 365 100.18 34.14 -48.55
N LEU A 366 100.55 33.59 -47.39
CA LEU A 366 101.86 33.80 -46.78
C LEU A 366 103.00 33.25 -47.65
N GLU A 367 102.83 32.10 -48.30
CA GLU A 367 103.80 31.56 -49.27
C GLU A 367 103.95 32.46 -50.50
N ASN A 368 102.85 32.95 -51.07
CA ASN A 368 102.88 33.88 -52.20
C ASN A 368 103.58 35.20 -51.83
N LEU A 369 103.33 35.73 -50.63
CA LEU A 369 104.04 36.89 -50.13
C LEU A 369 105.53 36.59 -50.01
N ARG A 370 105.92 35.49 -49.33
CA ARG A 370 107.33 35.09 -49.23
C ARG A 370 107.99 34.98 -50.60
N SER A 371 107.33 34.38 -51.59
CA SER A 371 107.87 34.28 -52.96
C SER A 371 108.04 35.64 -53.63
N LYS A 372 107.06 36.56 -53.52
CA LYS A 372 107.19 37.92 -54.07
C LYS A 372 108.30 38.73 -53.38
N PHE A 373 108.47 38.56 -52.07
CA PHE A 373 109.54 39.25 -51.34
C PHE A 373 110.91 38.65 -51.65
N HIS A 374 111.00 37.34 -51.80
CA HIS A 374 112.25 36.70 -52.21
C HIS A 374 112.73 37.21 -53.58
N SER A 375 111.81 37.49 -54.50
CA SER A 375 112.17 38.14 -55.78
C SER A 375 112.65 39.58 -55.64
N VAL A 376 112.26 40.32 -54.59
CA VAL A 376 112.79 41.66 -54.31
C VAL A 376 114.18 41.58 -53.69
N LEU A 377 114.40 40.63 -52.77
CA LEU A 377 115.69 40.44 -52.10
C LEU A 377 116.81 39.93 -53.02
N LEU A 378 116.46 39.27 -54.13
CA LEU A 378 117.42 38.80 -55.13
C LEU A 378 117.80 39.86 -56.17
N ASN A 379 117.24 41.07 -56.10
CA ASN A 379 117.77 42.20 -56.85
C ASN A 379 119.03 42.70 -56.15
N GLU A 380 120.19 42.29 -56.66
CA GLU A 380 121.52 42.52 -56.09
C GLU A 380 121.91 44.01 -55.92
N ASP A 381 121.10 44.93 -56.46
CA ASP A 381 121.34 46.37 -56.42
C ASP A 381 120.59 47.13 -55.30
N GLU A 382 119.72 46.46 -54.53
CA GLU A 382 118.97 47.13 -53.46
C GLU A 382 119.73 47.11 -52.12
N CYS A 383 120.21 48.28 -51.71
CA CYS A 383 120.83 48.51 -50.39
C CYS A 383 119.87 49.25 -49.44
N CYS A 384 120.02 49.03 -48.14
CA CYS A 384 119.33 49.80 -47.11
C CYS A 384 119.73 51.28 -47.25
N ARG A 385 118.79 52.17 -47.61
CA ARG A 385 119.09 53.61 -47.74
C ARG A 385 119.64 54.27 -46.47
N HIS A 386 119.49 53.64 -45.31
CA HIS A 386 119.89 54.22 -44.04
C HIS A 386 121.33 53.86 -43.62
N CYS A 387 121.76 52.62 -43.88
CA CYS A 387 123.10 52.15 -43.50
C CYS A 387 123.93 51.62 -44.67
N ASN A 388 123.37 51.64 -45.88
CA ASN A 388 123.94 51.16 -47.14
C ASN A 388 124.32 49.66 -47.14
N ALA A 389 123.92 48.90 -46.13
CA ALA A 389 124.07 47.45 -46.11
C ALA A 389 123.18 46.81 -47.17
N TYR A 390 123.67 45.74 -47.80
CA TYR A 390 122.88 44.93 -48.72
C TYR A 390 121.67 44.34 -47.99
N LEU A 391 120.54 44.33 -48.69
CA LEU A 391 119.26 43.89 -48.12
C LEU A 391 119.15 42.35 -48.02
N ASP A 392 120.15 41.62 -48.52
CA ASP A 392 120.31 40.16 -48.43
C ASP A 392 120.28 39.61 -46.99
N SER A 393 120.66 40.44 -46.03
CA SER A 393 120.78 40.10 -44.61
C SER A 393 119.57 40.50 -43.76
N ALA A 394 118.58 41.18 -44.34
CA ALA A 394 117.40 41.67 -43.64
C ALA A 394 116.49 40.53 -43.14
N TYR A 395 115.73 40.78 -42.07
CA TYR A 395 114.89 39.75 -41.42
C TYR A 395 113.43 40.19 -41.29
N PHE A 396 112.55 39.19 -41.20
CA PHE A 396 111.13 39.40 -40.99
C PHE A 396 110.81 39.45 -39.51
N HIS A 397 109.93 40.38 -39.14
CA HIS A 397 109.31 40.40 -37.83
C HIS A 397 107.80 40.33 -38.00
N GLU A 398 107.22 39.23 -37.55
CA GLU A 398 105.79 38.99 -37.54
C GLU A 398 105.22 39.46 -36.20
N TYR A 399 104.25 40.37 -36.25
CA TYR A 399 103.54 40.85 -35.07
C TYR A 399 102.35 39.94 -34.76
N SER A 400 101.91 39.95 -33.50
CA SER A 400 100.77 39.15 -33.03
C SER A 400 99.44 39.47 -33.73
N ASP A 401 99.34 40.62 -34.39
CA ASP A 401 98.18 41.05 -35.17
C ASP A 401 98.23 40.59 -36.65
N GLY A 402 99.24 39.79 -37.03
CA GLY A 402 99.40 39.25 -38.38
C GLY A 402 100.08 40.21 -39.37
N ARG A 403 100.51 41.40 -38.93
CA ARG A 403 101.35 42.28 -39.78
C ARG A 403 102.76 41.72 -39.85
N ILE A 404 103.34 41.74 -41.05
CA ILE A 404 104.73 41.38 -41.27
C ILE A 404 105.47 42.64 -41.66
N SER A 405 106.44 43.04 -40.83
CA SER A 405 107.36 44.13 -41.17
C SER A 405 108.71 43.60 -41.57
N TRP A 406 109.30 44.28 -42.54
CA TRP A 406 110.65 43.98 -42.99
C TRP A 406 111.63 45.03 -42.45
N LYS A 407 112.65 44.55 -41.73
CA LYS A 407 113.64 45.40 -41.08
C LYS A 407 115.04 45.01 -41.55
N CYS A 408 115.86 46.03 -41.84
CA CYS A 408 117.29 45.84 -42.07
C CYS A 408 117.91 45.23 -40.81
N ARG A 409 118.75 44.21 -40.99
CA ARG A 409 119.41 43.54 -39.86
C ARG A 409 120.36 44.47 -39.12
N ASP A 410 121.10 45.29 -39.86
CA ASP A 410 122.21 46.05 -39.28
C ASP A 410 121.75 47.32 -38.56
N CYS A 411 120.69 47.98 -39.04
CA CYS A 411 120.20 49.22 -38.43
C CYS A 411 118.78 49.12 -37.87
N GLY A 412 118.08 48.00 -38.07
CA GLY A 412 116.68 47.84 -37.64
C GLY A 412 115.69 48.72 -38.41
N THR A 413 116.14 49.48 -39.41
CA THR A 413 115.27 50.38 -40.18
C THR A 413 114.23 49.57 -40.91
N LYS A 414 112.99 50.03 -40.78
CA LYS A 414 111.83 49.41 -41.40
C LYS A 414 111.74 49.87 -42.86
N HIS A 415 111.72 48.91 -43.77
CA HIS A 415 111.72 49.18 -45.21
C HIS A 415 110.35 49.01 -45.86
N GLY A 416 109.43 48.33 -45.18
CA GLY A 416 108.05 48.20 -45.61
C GLY A 416 107.20 47.45 -44.60
N ASP A 417 105.90 47.63 -44.73
CA ASP A 417 104.87 46.80 -44.09
C ASP A 417 104.08 46.08 -45.16
N VAL A 418 103.70 44.85 -44.83
CA VAL A 418 102.59 44.21 -45.50
C VAL A 418 101.51 43.98 -44.48
N GLU A 419 100.41 44.69 -44.66
CA GLU A 419 99.18 44.39 -43.95
C GLU A 419 98.59 43.13 -44.58
N CYS A 420 98.60 42.02 -43.83
CA CYS A 420 97.86 40.83 -44.19
C CYS A 420 96.39 41.10 -43.84
N TYR A 421 95.58 41.53 -44.81
CA TYR A 421 94.12 41.59 -44.67
C TYR A 421 93.50 40.20 -44.80
#